data_AF-A0A1M6U660-F1
#
_entry.id   AF-A0A1M6U660-F1
#
_cell.length_a   1.000
_cell.length_b   1.000
_cell.length_c   1.000
_cell.angle_alpha   90.00
_cell.angle_beta   90.00
_cell.angle_gamma   90.00
#
_symmetry.space_group_name_H-M   'P 1'
#
loop_
_entity.id
_entity.type
_entity.pdbx_description
1 polymer ?
#
loop_
_entity_poly.entity_id
_entity_poly.type
_entity_poly.pdbx_seq_one_letter_code
_entity_poly.pdbx_strand_id
1 'polypeptide(L)'
;MLELKNKSIADTFNARIRSPWAWVVLAVAIGLTILFYFSQKPQIIMYSRYIKTLSDYQLQESYAMRGMERVRIGFGIDTVFVLAQTMNLREIAVAFSREMDEIRGIGIKAPPHSTVERFEREVLAKVSSMRRYAASRALWLEHLQQIDNQASQLPASIQIPLRDILDSARAGYMVGIAGHGDSLYSALPDSTRNAIAALLQENEELTLAWSRFNNEMAVMYSEDPIQFFQQQNIDEMALKSKIPMAFYFLTLVLMLSTFFFIFRSKQ
;
A
#
# COMPACT_ATOMS: atom_id res chain seq x y z
N MET A 1 -44.09 -62.25 8.77
CA MET A 1 -44.29 -61.07 9.66
C MET A 1 -43.27 -59.96 9.44
N LEU A 2 -41.97 -60.25 9.27
CA LEU A 2 -40.94 -59.23 8.99
C LEU A 2 -41.15 -58.45 7.68
N GLU A 3 -41.61 -59.11 6.61
CA GLU A 3 -41.89 -58.44 5.32
C GLU A 3 -43.07 -57.47 5.36
N LEU A 4 -44.13 -57.79 6.13
CA LEU A 4 -45.27 -56.88 6.34
C LEU A 4 -44.87 -55.66 7.17
N LYS A 5 -43.98 -55.85 8.15
CA LYS A 5 -43.42 -54.75 8.94
C LYS A 5 -42.50 -53.87 8.10
N ASN A 6 -41.68 -54.45 7.23
CA ASN A 6 -40.82 -53.70 6.31
C ASN A 6 -41.62 -52.97 5.21
N LYS A 7 -42.69 -53.57 4.67
CA LYS A 7 -43.62 -52.87 3.76
C LYS A 7 -44.35 -51.72 4.45
N SER A 8 -44.87 -51.94 5.66
CA SER A 8 -45.50 -50.88 6.45
C SER A 8 -44.51 -49.73 6.75
N ILE A 9 -43.28 -50.02 7.15
CA ILE A 9 -42.25 -49.00 7.38
C ILE A 9 -41.93 -48.26 6.07
N ALA A 10 -41.75 -48.98 4.96
CA ALA A 10 -41.47 -48.37 3.65
C ALA A 10 -42.62 -47.49 3.14
N ASP A 11 -43.88 -47.91 3.32
CA ASP A 11 -45.06 -47.13 2.92
C ASP A 11 -45.26 -45.90 3.82
N THR A 12 -44.98 -46.02 5.13
CA THR A 12 -45.01 -44.89 6.07
C THR A 12 -43.89 -43.89 5.76
N PHE A 13 -42.72 -44.38 5.35
CA PHE A 13 -41.57 -43.57 4.96
C PHE A 13 -41.83 -42.84 3.62
N ASN A 14 -42.38 -43.54 2.62
CA ASN A 14 -42.77 -42.95 1.33
C ASN A 14 -43.91 -41.93 1.47
N ALA A 15 -44.88 -42.17 2.36
CA ALA A 15 -45.95 -41.22 2.66
C ALA A 15 -45.43 -39.96 3.38
N ARG A 16 -44.46 -40.10 4.29
CA ARG A 16 -43.81 -38.96 4.96
C ARG A 16 -42.90 -38.16 4.03
N ILE A 17 -42.18 -38.80 3.12
CA ILE A 17 -41.29 -38.14 2.14
C ILE A 17 -42.07 -37.38 1.07
N ARG A 18 -43.26 -37.86 0.67
CA ARG A 18 -44.15 -37.14 -0.25
C ARG A 18 -44.88 -35.95 0.38
N SER A 19 -44.77 -35.75 1.70
CA SER A 19 -45.33 -34.58 2.36
C SER A 19 -44.57 -33.31 1.95
N PRO A 20 -45.25 -32.27 1.42
CA PRO A 20 -44.61 -30.99 1.07
C PRO A 20 -43.81 -30.37 2.22
N TRP A 21 -44.21 -30.65 3.46
CA TRP A 21 -43.58 -30.16 4.69
C TRP A 21 -42.19 -30.75 4.95
N ALA A 22 -41.94 -32.00 4.54
CA ALA A 22 -40.61 -32.60 4.68
C ALA A 22 -39.57 -31.87 3.81
N TRP A 23 -39.98 -31.45 2.62
CA TRP A 23 -39.15 -30.64 1.72
C TRP A 23 -38.91 -29.22 2.24
N VAL A 24 -39.90 -28.62 2.92
CA VAL A 24 -39.73 -27.32 3.58
C VAL A 24 -38.69 -27.42 4.71
N VAL A 25 -38.79 -28.43 5.57
CA VAL A 25 -37.82 -28.65 6.66
C VAL A 25 -36.41 -28.87 6.09
N LEU A 26 -36.28 -29.67 5.03
CA LEU A 26 -35.00 -29.90 4.36
C LEU A 26 -34.42 -28.61 3.76
N ALA A 27 -35.25 -27.84 3.04
CA ALA A 27 -34.83 -26.57 2.42
C ALA A 27 -34.38 -25.53 3.46
N VAL A 28 -35.11 -25.42 4.57
CA VAL A 28 -34.76 -24.52 5.67
C VAL A 28 -33.47 -24.97 6.37
N ALA A 29 -33.28 -26.28 6.57
CA ALA A 29 -32.05 -26.82 7.14
C ALA A 29 -30.84 -26.53 6.24
N ILE A 30 -30.97 -26.73 4.92
CA ILE A 30 -29.92 -26.37 3.95
C ILE A 30 -29.64 -24.86 4.00
N GLY A 31 -30.67 -24.02 4.03
CA GLY A 31 -30.53 -22.57 4.15
C GLY A 31 -29.78 -22.13 5.41
N LEU A 32 -30.11 -22.73 6.57
CA LEU A 32 -29.41 -22.49 7.84
C LEU A 32 -27.94 -22.92 7.76
N THR A 33 -27.64 -24.04 7.10
CA THR A 33 -26.28 -24.56 6.93
C THR A 33 -25.43 -23.61 6.08
N ILE A 34 -26.01 -23.10 4.98
CA ILE A 34 -25.36 -22.11 4.10
C ILE A 34 -25.11 -20.80 4.87
N LEU A 35 -26.12 -20.28 5.59
CA LEU A 35 -25.98 -19.08 6.42
C LEU A 35 -24.91 -19.22 7.50
N PHE A 36 -24.85 -20.39 8.14
CA PHE A 36 -23.82 -20.70 9.13
C PHE A 36 -22.42 -20.69 8.51
N TYR A 37 -22.26 -21.30 7.33
CA TYR A 37 -20.99 -21.28 6.60
C TYR A 37 -20.55 -19.85 6.22
N PHE A 38 -21.47 -18.99 5.75
CA PHE A 38 -21.16 -17.59 5.44
C PHE A 38 -20.85 -16.75 6.68
N SER A 39 -21.51 -17.03 7.81
CA SER A 39 -21.25 -16.35 9.10
C SER A 39 -19.80 -16.53 9.57
N GLN A 40 -19.21 -17.69 9.29
CA GLN A 40 -17.86 -18.04 9.74
C GLN A 40 -16.72 -17.44 8.90
N LYS A 41 -17.00 -16.78 7.76
CA LYS A 41 -15.93 -16.26 6.90
C LYS A 41 -15.15 -15.11 7.57
N PRO A 42 -13.81 -15.17 7.68
CA PRO A 42 -12.98 -14.17 8.39
C PRO A 42 -12.58 -12.97 7.52
N GLN A 43 -13.37 -12.63 6.50
CA GLN A 43 -12.97 -11.68 5.46
C GLN A 43 -12.69 -10.24 5.99
N ILE A 44 -13.47 -9.75 6.96
CA ILE A 44 -13.24 -8.46 7.66
C ILE A 44 -11.81 -8.33 8.23
N ILE A 45 -11.26 -9.40 8.82
CA ILE A 45 -9.90 -9.38 9.39
C ILE A 45 -8.86 -9.20 8.27
N MET A 46 -9.13 -9.79 7.10
CA MET A 46 -8.24 -9.73 5.95
C MET A 46 -8.19 -8.33 5.33
N TYR A 47 -9.35 -7.70 5.09
CA TYR A 47 -9.38 -6.34 4.54
C TYR A 47 -8.79 -5.30 5.51
N SER A 48 -9.04 -5.44 6.81
CA SER A 48 -8.39 -4.56 7.81
C SER A 48 -6.86 -4.69 7.79
N ARG A 49 -6.32 -5.90 7.53
CA ARG A 49 -4.88 -6.09 7.37
C ARG A 49 -4.35 -5.37 6.14
N TYR A 50 -5.03 -5.46 5.00
CA TYR A 50 -4.59 -4.77 3.77
C TYR A 50 -4.63 -3.25 3.90
N ILE A 51 -5.66 -2.70 4.54
CA ILE A 51 -5.71 -1.26 4.86
C ILE A 51 -4.49 -0.89 5.70
N LYS A 52 -4.20 -1.66 6.76
CA LYS A 52 -3.04 -1.43 7.60
C LYS A 52 -1.73 -1.46 6.79
N THR A 53 -1.52 -2.46 5.93
CA THR A 53 -0.32 -2.55 5.09
C THR A 53 -0.13 -1.32 4.21
N LEU A 54 -1.20 -0.79 3.62
CA LEU A 54 -1.14 0.42 2.79
C LEU A 54 -0.91 1.69 3.63
N SER A 55 -1.51 1.79 4.82
CA SER A 55 -1.22 2.89 5.75
C SER A 55 0.22 2.84 6.28
N ASP A 56 0.73 1.64 6.56
CA ASP A 56 2.13 1.42 6.95
C ASP A 56 3.07 1.86 5.81
N TYR A 57 2.71 1.60 4.55
CA TYR A 57 3.43 2.13 3.38
C TYR A 57 3.46 3.67 3.38
N GLN A 58 2.33 4.35 3.54
CA GLN A 58 2.27 5.82 3.54
C GLN A 58 3.14 6.42 4.66
N LEU A 59 3.06 5.83 5.86
CA LEU A 59 3.87 6.25 6.99
C LEU A 59 5.37 6.05 6.68
N GLN A 60 5.73 4.88 6.15
CA GLN A 60 7.12 4.57 5.82
C GLN A 60 7.67 5.43 4.70
N GLU A 61 6.85 5.78 3.72
CA GLU A 61 7.25 6.67 2.64
C GLU A 61 7.58 8.06 3.19
N SER A 62 6.78 8.57 4.13
CA SER A 62 7.08 9.83 4.81
C SER A 62 8.42 9.81 5.56
N TYR A 63 8.74 8.69 6.22
CA TYR A 63 10.03 8.51 6.89
C TYR A 63 11.19 8.40 5.89
N ALA A 64 10.99 7.70 4.78
CA ALA A 64 11.97 7.61 3.71
C ALA A 64 12.24 8.99 3.10
N MET A 65 11.21 9.79 2.83
CA MET A 65 11.34 11.17 2.33
C MET A 65 12.10 12.08 3.30
N ARG A 66 11.84 11.98 4.61
CA ARG A 66 12.63 12.69 5.64
C ARG A 66 14.10 12.24 5.66
N GLY A 67 14.36 10.94 5.45
CA GLY A 67 15.73 10.42 5.29
C GLY A 67 16.40 10.96 4.03
N MET A 68 15.69 10.99 2.92
CA MET A 68 16.15 11.54 1.65
C MET A 68 16.47 13.04 1.76
N GLU A 69 15.71 13.79 2.56
CA GLU A 69 15.96 15.20 2.83
C GLU A 69 17.30 15.41 3.57
N ARG A 70 17.64 14.53 4.51
CA ARG A 70 18.96 14.54 5.17
C ARG A 70 20.10 14.25 4.19
N VAL A 71 19.89 13.32 3.26
CA VAL A 71 20.84 13.05 2.16
C VAL A 71 20.98 14.27 1.24
N ARG A 72 19.87 14.96 0.93
CA ARG A 72 19.87 16.18 0.10
C ARG A 72 20.75 17.27 0.72
N ILE A 73 20.61 17.54 2.01
CA ILE A 73 21.39 18.60 2.70
C ILE A 73 22.78 18.10 3.13
N GLY A 74 23.03 16.79 3.13
CA GLY A 74 24.31 16.21 3.54
C GLY A 74 24.55 16.23 5.05
N PHE A 75 23.49 16.20 5.86
CA PHE A 75 23.60 16.02 7.32
C PHE A 75 23.38 14.55 7.67
N GLY A 76 24.40 13.89 8.24
CA GLY A 76 24.28 12.50 8.70
C GLY A 76 23.98 11.53 7.56
N ILE A 77 24.92 11.44 6.61
CA ILE A 77 24.86 10.57 5.43
C ILE A 77 24.84 9.11 5.89
N ASP A 78 23.66 8.58 6.17
CA ASP A 78 23.43 7.15 6.32
C ASP A 78 22.71 6.65 5.07
N THR A 79 23.50 6.47 4.00
CA THR A 79 23.01 5.87 2.76
C THR A 79 22.47 4.46 2.99
N VAL A 80 22.95 3.75 4.02
CA VAL A 80 22.46 2.42 4.40
C VAL A 80 21.03 2.51 4.92
N PHE A 81 20.72 3.49 5.78
CA PHE A 81 19.35 3.74 6.23
C PHE A 81 18.40 3.98 5.05
N VAL A 82 18.76 4.86 4.11
CA VAL A 82 17.93 5.15 2.93
C VAL A 82 17.75 3.91 2.05
N LEU A 83 18.81 3.14 1.83
CA LEU A 83 18.74 1.89 1.07
C LEU A 83 17.79 0.88 1.73
N ALA A 84 17.86 0.73 3.06
CA ALA A 84 16.97 -0.14 3.82
C ALA A 84 15.50 0.32 3.72
N GLN A 85 15.23 1.62 3.89
CA GLN A 85 13.86 2.14 3.77
C GLN A 85 13.30 1.95 2.35
N THR A 86 14.10 2.23 1.32
CA THR A 86 13.65 2.03 -0.07
C THR A 86 13.47 0.56 -0.44
N MET A 87 14.23 -0.37 0.17
CA MET A 87 13.98 -1.82 0.03
C MET A 87 12.64 -2.21 0.62
N ASN A 88 12.34 -1.75 1.83
CA ASN A 88 11.10 -2.08 2.50
C ASN A 88 9.87 -1.51 1.75
N LEU A 89 9.94 -0.26 1.25
CA LEU A 89 8.88 0.30 0.38
C LEU A 89 8.60 -0.57 -0.85
N ARG A 90 9.68 -1.06 -1.49
CA ARG A 90 9.57 -1.99 -2.63
C ARG A 90 8.93 -3.32 -2.19
N GLU A 91 9.38 -3.88 -1.08
CA GLU A 91 8.87 -5.15 -0.57
C GLU A 91 7.38 -5.06 -0.24
N ILE A 92 6.92 -3.97 0.39
CA ILE A 92 5.50 -3.76 0.66
C ILE A 92 4.69 -3.71 -0.63
N ALA A 93 5.13 -2.96 -1.64
CA ALA A 93 4.40 -2.84 -2.90
C ALA A 93 4.32 -4.18 -3.66
N VAL A 94 5.43 -4.90 -3.75
CA VAL A 94 5.49 -6.21 -4.43
C VAL A 94 4.71 -7.27 -3.66
N ALA A 95 4.84 -7.32 -2.33
CA ALA A 95 4.10 -8.24 -1.49
C ALA A 95 2.60 -7.98 -1.56
N PHE A 96 2.19 -6.70 -1.51
CA PHE A 96 0.80 -6.31 -1.68
C PHE A 96 0.25 -6.76 -3.03
N SER A 97 0.96 -6.45 -4.13
CA SER A 97 0.54 -6.84 -5.49
C SER A 97 0.35 -8.35 -5.62
N ARG A 98 1.30 -9.13 -5.10
CA ARG A 98 1.21 -10.60 -5.07
C ARG A 98 0.05 -11.10 -4.20
N GLU A 99 -0.13 -10.55 -3.00
CA GLU A 99 -1.24 -10.90 -2.13
C GLU A 99 -2.59 -10.60 -2.81
N MET A 100 -2.69 -9.53 -3.61
CA MET A 100 -3.88 -9.18 -4.39
C MET A 100 -4.22 -10.21 -5.46
N ASP A 101 -3.21 -10.73 -6.15
CA ASP A 101 -3.39 -11.79 -7.14
C ASP A 101 -3.81 -13.12 -6.47
N GLU A 102 -3.21 -13.45 -5.33
CA GLU A 102 -3.54 -14.65 -4.56
C GLU A 102 -5.01 -14.61 -4.07
N ILE A 103 -5.47 -13.50 -3.47
CA ILE A 103 -6.87 -13.39 -3.02
C ILE A 103 -7.87 -13.44 -4.17
N ARG A 104 -7.50 -12.89 -5.34
CA ARG A 104 -8.34 -12.95 -6.53
C ARG A 104 -8.46 -14.38 -7.03
N GLY A 105 -7.37 -15.15 -7.01
CA GLY A 105 -7.37 -16.58 -7.36
C GLY A 105 -8.29 -17.41 -6.47
N ILE A 106 -8.50 -17.00 -5.22
CA ILE A 106 -9.40 -17.66 -4.25
C ILE A 106 -10.85 -17.15 -4.36
N GLY A 107 -11.13 -16.17 -5.23
CA GLY A 107 -12.46 -15.61 -5.45
C GLY A 107 -12.90 -14.61 -4.38
N ILE A 108 -11.96 -14.04 -3.61
CA ILE A 108 -12.22 -12.95 -2.67
C ILE A 108 -12.21 -11.63 -3.46
N LYS A 109 -13.07 -10.69 -3.07
CA LYS A 109 -13.12 -9.38 -3.70
C LYS A 109 -11.81 -8.64 -3.47
N ALA A 110 -11.20 -8.18 -4.56
CA ALA A 110 -9.94 -7.46 -4.59
C ALA A 110 -10.09 -6.17 -5.41
N PRO A 111 -9.23 -5.17 -5.18
CA PRO A 111 -9.18 -3.98 -6.03
C PRO A 111 -8.92 -4.34 -7.51
N PRO A 112 -9.26 -3.44 -8.45
CA PRO A 112 -8.95 -3.64 -9.87
C PRO A 112 -7.45 -3.86 -10.10
N HIS A 113 -7.08 -4.78 -10.99
CA HIS A 113 -5.67 -5.07 -11.31
C HIS A 113 -4.92 -3.81 -11.75
N SER A 114 -5.55 -2.98 -12.57
CA SER A 114 -4.98 -1.73 -13.06
C SER A 114 -4.59 -0.78 -11.92
N THR A 115 -5.36 -0.75 -10.82
CA THR A 115 -5.08 0.11 -9.66
C THR A 115 -3.87 -0.42 -8.89
N VAL A 116 -3.84 -1.73 -8.64
CA VAL A 116 -2.73 -2.39 -7.93
C VAL A 116 -1.42 -2.29 -8.72
N GLU A 117 -1.46 -2.56 -10.03
CA GLU A 117 -0.31 -2.48 -10.91
C GLU A 117 0.24 -1.05 -11.04
N ARG A 118 -0.67 -0.06 -11.11
CA ARG A 118 -0.27 1.35 -11.15
C ARG A 118 0.41 1.78 -9.85
N PHE A 119 -0.15 1.39 -8.70
CA PHE A 119 0.49 1.60 -7.41
C PHE A 119 1.90 0.98 -7.38
N GLU A 120 2.02 -0.31 -7.70
CA GLU A 120 3.32 -0.99 -7.70
C GLU A 120 4.34 -0.30 -8.61
N ARG A 121 3.95 0.02 -9.85
CA ARG A 121 4.83 0.68 -10.83
C ARG A 121 5.35 2.02 -10.32
N GLU A 122 4.49 2.81 -9.70
CA GLU A 122 4.85 4.13 -9.19
C GLU A 122 5.76 4.04 -7.96
N VAL A 123 5.52 3.07 -7.07
CA VAL A 123 6.44 2.78 -5.96
C VAL A 123 7.81 2.37 -6.48
N LEU A 124 7.87 1.46 -7.46
CA LEU A 124 9.13 1.00 -8.04
C LEU A 124 9.88 2.13 -8.75
N ALA A 125 9.18 2.97 -9.50
CA ALA A 125 9.76 4.15 -10.15
C ALA A 125 10.33 5.13 -9.11
N LYS A 126 9.56 5.44 -8.05
CA LYS A 126 9.97 6.31 -6.95
C LYS A 126 11.19 5.76 -6.21
N VAL A 127 11.17 4.49 -5.81
CA VAL A 127 12.30 3.80 -5.15
C VAL A 127 13.56 3.81 -6.02
N SER A 128 13.43 3.52 -7.31
CA SER A 128 14.59 3.51 -8.22
C SER A 128 15.21 4.91 -8.35
N SER A 129 14.38 5.94 -8.40
CA SER A 129 14.80 7.34 -8.49
C SER A 129 15.47 7.81 -7.20
N MET A 130 14.91 7.47 -6.03
CA MET A 130 15.51 7.75 -4.72
C MET A 130 16.90 7.15 -4.58
N ARG A 131 17.09 5.89 -4.98
CA ARG A 131 18.40 5.22 -4.88
C ARG A 131 19.45 5.86 -5.79
N ARG A 132 19.08 6.14 -7.04
CA ARG A 132 19.96 6.82 -7.99
C ARG A 132 20.35 8.20 -7.47
N TYR A 133 19.36 8.97 -7.01
CA TYR A 133 19.59 10.28 -6.42
C TYR A 133 20.53 10.22 -5.20
N ALA A 134 20.30 9.29 -4.27
CA ALA A 134 21.13 9.18 -3.07
C ALA A 134 22.60 8.87 -3.41
N ALA A 135 22.85 7.98 -4.38
CA ALA A 135 24.20 7.68 -4.84
C ALA A 135 24.86 8.89 -5.52
N SER A 136 24.15 9.55 -6.46
CA SER A 136 24.65 10.75 -7.13
C SER A 136 24.90 11.90 -6.17
N ARG A 137 24.02 12.09 -5.17
CA ARG A 137 24.17 13.16 -4.17
C ARG A 137 25.36 12.91 -3.24
N ALA A 138 25.64 11.65 -2.88
CA ALA A 138 26.83 11.32 -2.09
C ALA A 138 28.12 11.71 -2.83
N LEU A 139 28.24 11.35 -4.12
CA LEU A 139 29.37 11.75 -4.95
C LEU A 139 29.47 13.28 -5.11
N TRP A 140 28.33 13.95 -5.31
CA TRP A 140 28.29 15.41 -5.38
C TRP A 140 28.78 16.08 -4.08
N LEU A 141 28.43 15.53 -2.91
CA LEU A 141 28.93 16.02 -1.62
C LEU A 141 30.44 15.81 -1.45
N GLU A 142 31.01 14.73 -2.00
CA GLU A 142 32.46 14.52 -2.04
C GLU A 142 33.15 15.56 -2.94
N HIS A 143 32.59 15.86 -4.12
CA HIS A 143 33.08 16.91 -5.01
C HIS A 143 32.99 18.30 -4.36
N LEU A 144 31.87 18.59 -3.69
CA LEU A 144 31.69 19.83 -2.92
C LEU A 144 32.79 19.98 -1.87
N GLN A 145 33.08 18.92 -1.09
CA GLN A 145 34.11 18.96 -0.06
C GLN A 145 35.51 19.24 -0.65
N GLN A 146 35.83 18.69 -1.82
CA GLN A 146 37.09 18.99 -2.52
C GLN A 146 37.16 20.46 -2.93
N ILE A 147 36.08 21.01 -3.46
CA ILE A 147 35.98 22.42 -3.85
C ILE A 147 36.04 23.35 -2.63
N ASP A 148 35.39 23.01 -1.52
CA ASP A 148 35.45 23.76 -0.27
C ASP A 148 36.88 23.83 0.29
N ASN A 149 37.62 22.71 0.20
CA ASN A 149 39.03 22.66 0.59
C ASN A 149 39.90 23.56 -0.31
N GLN A 150 39.65 23.59 -1.62
CA GLN A 150 40.35 24.51 -2.53
C GLN A 150 39.97 25.97 -2.26
N ALA A 151 38.69 26.25 -2.05
CA ALA A 151 38.17 27.58 -1.76
C ALA A 151 38.69 28.13 -0.42
N SER A 152 39.04 27.26 0.53
CA SER A 152 39.62 27.66 1.81
C SER A 152 40.98 28.39 1.70
N GLN A 153 41.67 28.24 0.57
CA GLN A 153 42.95 28.88 0.30
C GLN A 153 42.81 30.26 -0.36
N LEU A 154 41.58 30.66 -0.71
CA LEU A 154 41.30 31.92 -1.38
C LEU A 154 41.16 33.09 -0.37
N PRO A 155 41.37 34.33 -0.81
CA PRO A 155 41.08 35.51 0.01
C PRO A 155 39.61 35.54 0.46
N ALA A 156 39.37 36.04 1.68
CA ALA A 156 38.04 36.11 2.29
C ALA A 156 37.00 36.83 1.40
N SER A 157 37.42 37.83 0.62
CA SER A 157 36.57 38.57 -0.33
C SER A 157 35.97 37.70 -1.44
N ILE A 158 36.60 36.57 -1.77
CA ILE A 158 36.13 35.61 -2.79
C ILE A 158 35.52 34.39 -2.09
N GLN A 159 36.14 33.94 -1.00
CA GLN A 159 35.73 32.75 -0.26
C GLN A 159 34.32 32.87 0.31
N ILE A 160 33.97 34.00 0.95
CA ILE A 160 32.66 34.21 1.59
C ILE A 160 31.50 34.10 0.58
N PRO A 161 31.46 34.91 -0.50
CA PRO A 161 30.38 34.82 -1.48
C PRO A 161 30.36 33.47 -2.22
N LEU A 162 31.51 32.83 -2.42
CA LEU A 162 31.55 31.48 -2.99
C LEU A 162 30.91 30.45 -2.06
N ARG A 163 31.15 30.51 -0.76
CA ARG A 163 30.50 29.63 0.22
C ARG A 163 28.99 29.83 0.26
N ASP A 164 28.51 31.07 0.20
CA ASP A 164 27.07 31.34 0.17
C ASP A 164 26.37 30.67 -1.03
N ILE A 165 27.03 30.69 -2.21
CA ILE A 165 26.57 29.98 -3.41
C ILE A 165 26.57 28.47 -3.20
N LEU A 166 27.67 27.92 -2.67
CA LEU A 166 27.83 26.48 -2.46
C LEU A 166 26.87 25.94 -1.38
N ASP A 167 26.63 26.70 -0.31
CA ASP A 167 25.66 26.36 0.73
C ASP A 167 24.22 26.40 0.20
N SER A 168 23.92 27.37 -0.69
CA SER A 168 22.64 27.43 -1.39
C SER A 168 22.44 26.22 -2.32
N ALA A 169 23.48 25.82 -3.06
CA ALA A 169 23.46 24.61 -3.89
C ALA A 169 23.34 23.33 -3.02
N ARG A 170 24.02 23.29 -1.88
CA ARG A 170 23.92 22.20 -0.90
C ARG A 170 22.51 22.08 -0.30
N ALA A 171 21.82 23.20 -0.12
CA ALA A 171 20.40 23.22 0.27
C ALA A 171 19.45 22.79 -0.87
N GLY A 172 19.96 22.49 -2.06
CA GLY A 172 19.23 21.95 -3.21
C GLY A 172 18.57 23.01 -4.09
N TYR A 173 18.92 24.28 -3.95
CA TYR A 173 18.49 25.33 -4.86
C TYR A 173 19.29 25.27 -6.16
N MET A 174 18.66 25.64 -7.28
CA MET A 174 19.36 25.91 -8.53
C MET A 174 20.06 27.26 -8.40
N VAL A 175 21.40 27.26 -8.46
CA VAL A 175 22.21 28.46 -8.26
C VAL A 175 23.11 28.64 -9.47
N GLY A 176 23.15 29.86 -10.02
CA GLY A 176 24.06 30.25 -11.07
C GLY A 176 25.05 31.30 -10.59
N ILE A 177 26.31 31.21 -11.03
CA ILE A 177 27.37 32.15 -10.63
C ILE A 177 27.16 33.56 -11.22
N ALA A 178 26.41 33.67 -12.32
CA ALA A 178 26.17 34.93 -13.02
C ALA A 178 25.48 36.02 -12.16
N GLY A 179 24.76 35.64 -11.09
CA GLY A 179 24.06 36.58 -10.21
C GLY A 179 24.95 37.33 -9.22
N HIS A 180 26.23 36.94 -9.06
CA HIS A 180 27.15 37.51 -8.05
C HIS A 180 28.25 38.41 -8.66
N GLY A 181 28.08 38.79 -9.94
CA GLY A 181 28.95 39.70 -10.67
C GLY A 181 30.14 39.03 -11.36
N ASP A 182 30.48 39.50 -12.55
CA ASP A 182 31.59 39.00 -13.37
C ASP A 182 32.95 39.06 -12.64
N SER A 183 33.08 39.87 -11.58
CA SER A 183 34.28 39.98 -10.75
C SER A 183 34.58 38.74 -9.91
N LEU A 184 33.57 38.02 -9.41
CA LEU A 184 33.80 36.82 -8.60
C LEU A 184 34.28 35.67 -9.48
N TYR A 185 33.61 35.49 -10.62
CA TYR A 185 33.92 34.42 -11.57
C TYR A 185 35.31 34.61 -12.19
N SER A 186 35.65 35.85 -12.58
CA SER A 186 36.95 36.20 -13.17
C SER A 186 38.12 36.14 -12.18
N ALA A 187 37.87 36.31 -10.88
CA ALA A 187 38.91 36.24 -9.84
C ALA A 187 39.30 34.81 -9.43
N LEU A 188 38.55 33.79 -9.84
CA LEU A 188 38.86 32.38 -9.57
C LEU A 188 39.90 31.83 -10.56
N PRO A 189 40.84 30.98 -10.11
CA PRO A 189 41.68 30.20 -11.01
C PRO A 189 40.83 29.35 -11.97
N ASP A 190 41.26 29.20 -13.22
CA ASP A 190 40.48 28.50 -14.26
C ASP A 190 40.14 27.05 -13.87
N SER A 191 41.04 26.36 -13.17
CA SER A 191 40.80 25.00 -12.66
C SER A 191 39.65 24.95 -11.64
N THR A 192 39.62 25.90 -10.71
CA THR A 192 38.58 25.99 -9.67
C THR A 192 37.26 26.47 -10.27
N ARG A 193 37.32 27.42 -11.20
CA ARG A 193 36.16 27.92 -11.94
C ARG A 193 35.44 26.81 -12.71
N ASN A 194 36.18 26.00 -13.46
CA ASN A 194 35.61 24.87 -14.21
C ASN A 194 35.03 23.80 -13.28
N ALA A 195 35.71 23.50 -12.17
CA ALA A 195 35.21 22.55 -11.18
C ALA A 195 33.89 23.02 -10.53
N ILE A 196 33.78 24.30 -10.17
CA ILE A 196 32.54 24.86 -9.61
C ILE A 196 31.42 24.85 -10.65
N ALA A 197 31.71 25.22 -11.91
CA ALA A 197 30.72 25.20 -12.97
C ALA A 197 30.15 23.78 -13.20
N ALA A 198 31.02 22.77 -13.23
CA ALA A 198 30.61 21.37 -13.31
C ALA A 198 29.76 20.96 -12.08
N LEU A 199 30.19 21.31 -10.87
CA LEU A 199 29.45 21.01 -9.63
C LEU A 199 28.03 21.62 -9.64
N LEU A 200 27.89 22.85 -10.11
CA LEU A 200 26.58 23.52 -10.18
C LEU A 200 25.67 22.93 -11.25
N GLN A 201 26.24 22.52 -12.39
CA GLN A 201 25.49 21.78 -13.42
C GLN A 201 25.00 20.42 -12.88
N GLU A 202 25.86 19.66 -12.19
CA GLU A 202 25.45 18.43 -11.52
C GLU A 202 24.34 18.67 -10.48
N ASN A 203 24.40 19.80 -9.75
CA ASN A 203 23.37 20.16 -8.80
C ASN A 203 22.03 20.47 -9.47
N GLU A 204 22.01 21.11 -10.64
CA GLU A 204 20.79 21.34 -11.42
C GLU A 204 20.13 20.01 -11.80
N GLU A 205 20.91 19.05 -12.31
CA GLU A 205 20.44 17.71 -12.64
C GLU A 205 19.88 16.99 -11.40
N LEU A 206 20.56 17.12 -10.25
CA LEU A 206 20.09 16.55 -8.99
C LEU A 206 18.80 17.21 -8.51
N THR A 207 18.65 18.53 -8.60
CA THR A 207 17.41 19.23 -8.23
C THR A 207 16.24 18.79 -9.12
N LEU A 208 16.47 18.59 -10.42
CA LEU A 208 15.47 18.01 -11.33
C LEU A 208 15.16 16.55 -10.99
N ALA A 209 16.17 15.76 -10.61
CA ALA A 209 15.94 14.38 -10.18
C ALA A 209 15.13 14.31 -8.88
N TRP A 210 15.38 15.21 -7.93
CA TRP A 210 14.61 15.34 -6.68
C TRP A 210 13.13 15.57 -6.94
N SER A 211 12.79 16.53 -7.81
CA SER A 211 11.39 16.86 -8.11
C SER A 211 10.62 15.71 -8.76
N ARG A 212 11.30 14.80 -9.48
CA ARG A 212 10.66 13.64 -10.11
C ARG A 212 10.10 12.64 -9.12
N PHE A 213 10.73 12.46 -7.96
CA PHE A 213 10.27 11.50 -6.95
C PHE A 213 9.67 12.15 -5.71
N ASN A 214 9.92 13.43 -5.46
CA ASN A 214 9.24 14.23 -4.45
C ASN A 214 7.82 14.63 -4.92
N ASN A 215 7.01 13.62 -5.24
CA ASN A 215 5.60 13.76 -5.58
C ASN A 215 4.76 12.83 -4.71
N GLU A 216 3.46 13.11 -4.62
CA GLU A 216 2.52 12.33 -3.79
C GLU A 216 1.82 11.22 -4.58
N MET A 217 2.24 10.94 -5.81
CA MET A 217 1.51 10.05 -6.73
C MET A 217 1.37 8.64 -6.17
N ALA A 218 2.44 8.06 -5.61
CA ALA A 218 2.40 6.72 -5.05
C ALA A 218 1.45 6.60 -3.84
N VAL A 219 1.40 7.65 -2.99
CA VAL A 219 0.46 7.76 -1.88
C VAL A 219 -0.97 7.90 -2.38
N MET A 220 -1.20 8.74 -3.39
CA MET A 220 -2.52 8.90 -4.00
C MET A 220 -3.02 7.56 -4.58
N TYR A 221 -2.18 6.79 -5.25
CA TYR A 221 -2.60 5.48 -5.78
C TYR A 221 -2.77 4.41 -4.70
N SER A 222 -2.22 4.58 -3.50
CA SER A 222 -2.53 3.70 -2.36
C SER A 222 -3.90 3.98 -1.74
N GLU A 223 -4.47 5.19 -1.92
CA GLU A 223 -5.80 5.53 -1.41
C GLU A 223 -6.91 4.76 -2.11
N ASP A 224 -6.81 4.54 -3.43
CA ASP A 224 -7.84 3.82 -4.18
C ASP A 224 -8.07 2.38 -3.64
N PRO A 225 -7.02 1.54 -3.41
CA PRO A 225 -7.19 0.27 -2.73
C PRO A 225 -7.66 0.39 -1.27
N ILE A 226 -7.21 1.41 -0.52
CA ILE A 226 -7.67 1.63 0.87
C ILE A 226 -9.19 1.84 0.88
N GLN A 227 -9.69 2.75 0.06
CA GLN A 227 -11.13 3.04 -0.05
C GLN A 227 -11.92 1.81 -0.49
N PHE A 228 -11.38 1.03 -1.44
CA PHE A 228 -11.99 -0.23 -1.84
C PHE A 228 -12.17 -1.18 -0.65
N PHE A 229 -11.12 -1.39 0.15
CA PHE A 229 -11.18 -2.27 1.31
C PHE A 229 -12.06 -1.73 2.44
N GLN A 230 -12.09 -0.41 2.64
CA GLN A 230 -13.00 0.22 3.60
C GLN A 230 -14.46 -0.03 3.20
N GLN A 231 -14.80 0.14 1.92
CA GLN A 231 -16.14 -0.15 1.42
C GLN A 231 -16.51 -1.62 1.60
N GLN A 232 -15.59 -2.54 1.26
CA GLN A 232 -15.84 -3.97 1.46
C GLN A 232 -15.98 -4.35 2.94
N ASN A 233 -15.24 -3.72 3.84
CA ASN A 233 -15.40 -3.90 5.28
C ASN A 233 -16.80 -3.47 5.76
N ILE A 234 -17.27 -2.31 5.31
CA ILE A 234 -18.61 -1.81 5.66
C ILE A 234 -19.70 -2.75 5.11
N ASP A 235 -19.57 -3.17 3.85
CA ASP A 235 -20.50 -4.10 3.20
C ASP A 235 -20.56 -5.45 3.96
N GLU A 236 -19.40 -5.97 4.37
CA GLU A 236 -19.33 -7.22 5.14
C GLU A 236 -19.86 -7.08 6.57
N MET A 237 -19.59 -5.98 7.26
CA MET A 237 -20.19 -5.70 8.56
C MET A 237 -21.71 -5.61 8.47
N ALA A 238 -22.22 -4.95 7.43
CA ALA A 238 -23.66 -4.85 7.15
C ALA A 238 -24.28 -6.21 6.79
N LEU A 239 -23.55 -7.09 6.10
CA LEU A 239 -24.00 -8.46 5.84
C LEU A 239 -24.03 -9.27 7.13
N LYS A 240 -22.94 -9.24 7.91
CA LYS A 240 -22.82 -10.00 9.16
C LYS A 240 -23.84 -9.58 10.21
N SER A 241 -24.26 -8.31 10.25
CA SER A 241 -25.32 -7.86 11.16
C SER A 241 -26.71 -8.39 10.78
N LYS A 242 -26.97 -8.66 9.49
CA LYS A 242 -28.25 -9.21 8.99
C LYS A 242 -28.34 -10.73 9.13
N ILE A 243 -27.22 -11.45 9.14
CA ILE A 243 -27.16 -12.91 9.24
C ILE A 243 -27.88 -13.45 10.49
N PRO A 244 -27.65 -12.94 11.72
CA PRO A 244 -28.37 -13.38 12.90
C PRO A 244 -29.89 -13.25 12.76
N MET A 245 -30.37 -12.15 12.19
CA MET A 245 -31.80 -11.90 11.99
C MET A 245 -32.43 -12.94 11.05
N ALA A 246 -31.74 -13.24 9.94
CA ALA A 246 -32.15 -14.29 9.01
C ALA A 246 -32.09 -15.69 9.66
N PHE A 247 -31.08 -15.94 10.50
CA PHE A 247 -30.93 -17.19 11.24
C PHE A 247 -32.07 -17.40 12.23
N TYR A 248 -32.42 -16.37 13.01
CA TYR A 248 -33.58 -16.39 13.92
C TYR A 248 -34.88 -16.64 13.17
N PHE A 249 -35.10 -15.94 12.05
CA PHE A 249 -36.30 -16.12 11.23
C PHE A 249 -36.42 -17.55 10.68
N LEU A 250 -35.36 -18.09 10.09
CA LEU A 250 -35.35 -19.47 9.57
C LEU A 250 -35.52 -20.51 10.67
N THR A 251 -34.94 -20.28 11.86
CA THR A 251 -35.12 -21.15 13.03
C THR A 251 -36.58 -21.14 13.51
N LEU A 252 -37.24 -19.97 13.51
CA LEU A 252 -38.67 -19.84 13.80
C LEU A 252 -39.54 -20.60 12.79
N VAL A 253 -39.25 -20.43 11.49
CA VAL A 253 -39.96 -21.15 10.41
C VAL A 253 -39.75 -22.66 10.54
N LEU A 254 -38.54 -23.11 10.88
CA LEU A 254 -38.24 -24.52 11.13
C LEU A 254 -39.04 -25.06 12.31
N MET A 255 -39.08 -24.32 13.44
CA MET A 255 -39.86 -24.71 14.62
C MET A 255 -41.35 -24.78 14.33
N LEU A 256 -41.92 -23.78 13.66
CA LEU A 256 -43.34 -23.79 13.25
C LEU A 256 -43.64 -24.97 12.32
N SER A 257 -42.79 -25.21 11.32
CA SER A 257 -42.97 -26.30 10.35
C SER A 257 -42.88 -27.68 11.02
N THR A 258 -41.96 -27.86 11.97
CA THR A 258 -41.85 -29.10 12.75
C THR A 258 -43.03 -29.28 13.72
N PHE A 259 -43.52 -28.20 14.35
CA PHE A 259 -44.71 -28.23 15.20
C PHE A 259 -45.96 -28.65 14.41
N PHE A 260 -46.19 -28.05 13.24
CA PHE A 260 -47.27 -28.45 12.33
C PHE A 260 -47.15 -29.90 11.89
N PHE A 261 -45.94 -30.38 11.60
CA PHE A 261 -45.71 -31.78 11.22
C PHE A 261 -46.06 -32.75 12.37
N ILE A 262 -45.65 -32.44 13.60
CA ILE A 262 -45.92 -33.27 14.79
C ILE A 262 -47.42 -33.31 15.11
N PHE A 263 -48.13 -32.18 15.02
CA PHE A 263 -49.56 -32.13 15.33
C PHE A 263 -50.43 -32.70 14.22
N ARG A 264 -50.08 -32.49 12.94
CA ARG A 264 -50.81 -33.08 11.81
C ARG A 264 -50.60 -34.59 11.70
N SER A 265 -49.47 -35.14 12.16
CA SER A 265 -49.27 -36.61 12.18
C SER A 265 -50.00 -37.33 13.32
N LYS A 266 -50.71 -36.60 14.20
CA LYS A 266 -51.54 -37.16 15.29
C LYS A 266 -53.04 -37.12 14.98
N GLN A 267 -53.45 -36.43 13.90
CA GLN A 267 -54.79 -36.52 13.31
C GLN A 267 -54.78 -37.56 12.20
#